data_AF-A0A078B1T9-F1
#
_entry.id   AF-A0A078B1T9-F1
#
_cell.length_a   1.000
_cell.length_b   1.000
_cell.length_c   1.000
_cell.angle_alpha   90.00
_cell.angle_beta   90.00
_cell.angle_gamma   90.00
#
_symmetry.space_group_name_H-M   'P 1'
#
loop_
_entity.id
_entity.type
_entity.pdbx_description
1 polymer ?
#
loop_
_entity_poly.entity_id
_entity_poly.type
_entity_poly.pdbx_seq_one_letter_code
_entity_poly.pdbx_strand_id
1 'polypeptide(L)'
;MALALRDHHHTKSHNKTHDKLKTIFDSLGSTDQDLNQQSNPESMKMEVAKFKGQMRRQEIEYNLNVALLEGIFSKKEYDVKMKLVEENKELINRSVLNPEEDKLIEQRLGLVTQVREVQNLAQQSNQKIDKEEFVTEIFQVNFQIQQKGLKDAQLLIKRLNEDKKEREQKKLIQQKLEQEKRKKGEDEIMRKQEEEMFKKEEEKRKKQEEIEKKFQDKHQERQKYREDSQVKIKTVINSKPLYKQYEEKYIQEIEMPQLEMKKKQLEELRNLHKPIQKQDLLEHAMKYERMKQQQLEDIKKHRDLSIQAEKDRTANLRYKIKESLNLSVIDPKKIEDEKILEERKKYTDKVRNYAKQVKEMYWPKVSETKQLELEQRIDQLRSQNIRRSVNDLTGDGKNTNRRSGRGTASATQDDETASQIEKKVIDWKKLINPMAPQQKHPKLDDSVYKSMDFLRELRAKREQDEKDGIAPRRVNDLQKIEKMLANPNISDNEKMDYVKKRAELIEKQALRDEMLIRAGHVDNIEKNIAVNDKYIDAITAKLKILDQI
;
A
#
# COMPACT_ATOMS: atom_id res chain seq x y z
N MET A 1 14.61 65.62 -28.20
CA MET A 1 15.12 65.05 -29.46
C MET A 1 15.99 63.83 -29.17
N ALA A 2 15.40 62.75 -28.64
CA ALA A 2 16.03 61.43 -28.50
C ALA A 2 14.96 60.41 -28.04
N LEU A 3 14.07 60.06 -28.95
CA LEU A 3 13.12 58.94 -28.85
C LEU A 3 13.23 58.18 -30.18
N ALA A 4 14.07 57.15 -30.22
CA ALA A 4 14.04 56.10 -31.23
C ALA A 4 15.04 55.00 -30.82
N LEU A 5 14.69 53.75 -31.12
CA LEU A 5 15.47 52.51 -30.95
C LEU A 5 15.23 51.73 -29.65
N ARG A 6 14.00 51.18 -29.53
CA ARG A 6 13.77 49.97 -28.75
C ARG A 6 12.61 49.17 -29.34
N ASP A 7 12.79 48.56 -30.51
CA ASP A 7 11.89 47.53 -31.03
C ASP A 7 12.53 46.77 -32.19
N HIS A 8 13.16 45.62 -31.89
CA HIS A 8 13.33 44.51 -32.83
C HIS A 8 14.05 43.37 -32.10
N HIS A 9 13.32 42.39 -31.57
CA HIS A 9 13.74 40.98 -31.45
C HIS A 9 12.69 40.13 -30.72
N HIS A 10 11.44 40.06 -31.20
CA HIS A 10 10.44 39.13 -30.65
C HIS A 10 9.48 38.55 -31.70
N THR A 11 10.01 37.97 -32.78
CA THR A 11 9.18 37.21 -33.74
C THR A 11 9.98 36.08 -34.40
N LYS A 12 10.36 35.03 -33.64
CA LYS A 12 10.85 33.77 -34.26
C LYS A 12 10.70 32.49 -33.45
N SER A 13 9.89 32.50 -32.37
CA SER A 13 9.72 31.32 -31.49
C SER A 13 8.33 30.67 -31.54
N HIS A 14 7.36 31.18 -32.31
CA HIS A 14 5.97 30.69 -32.24
C HIS A 14 5.59 29.58 -33.24
N ASN A 15 6.45 29.21 -34.19
CA ASN A 15 6.10 28.21 -35.21
C ASN A 15 6.52 26.77 -34.87
N LYS A 16 7.20 26.51 -33.75
CA LYS A 16 7.67 25.15 -33.40
C LYS A 16 6.75 24.37 -32.45
N THR A 17 5.78 25.04 -31.81
CA THR A 17 4.81 24.41 -30.91
C THR A 17 3.52 24.02 -31.63
N HIS A 18 3.17 24.66 -32.75
CA HIS A 18 1.99 24.32 -33.52
C HIS A 18 2.13 22.99 -34.29
N ASP A 19 3.32 22.68 -34.81
CA ASP A 19 3.55 21.41 -35.54
C ASP A 19 3.59 20.18 -34.61
N LYS A 20 3.98 20.34 -33.34
CA LYS A 20 3.94 19.24 -32.36
C LYS A 20 2.54 18.92 -31.87
N LEU A 21 1.64 19.91 -31.78
CA LEU A 21 0.24 19.67 -31.40
C LEU A 21 -0.57 19.07 -32.55
N LYS A 22 -0.25 19.41 -33.81
CA LYS A 22 -0.89 18.80 -34.99
C LYS A 22 -0.54 17.31 -35.13
N THR A 23 0.70 16.93 -34.85
CA THR A 23 1.14 15.52 -34.89
C THR A 23 0.51 14.66 -33.77
N ILE A 24 0.16 15.25 -32.62
CA ILE A 24 -0.54 14.54 -31.54
C ILE A 24 -2.03 14.38 -31.89
N PHE A 25 -2.66 15.38 -32.51
CA PHE A 25 -4.07 15.33 -32.88
C PHE A 25 -4.33 14.32 -34.02
N ASP A 26 -3.42 14.20 -34.99
CA ASP A 26 -3.54 13.22 -36.07
C ASP A 26 -3.27 11.76 -35.58
N SER A 27 -2.60 11.58 -34.43
CA SER A 27 -2.40 10.25 -33.83
C SER A 27 -3.56 9.74 -32.97
N LEU A 28 -4.47 10.64 -32.55
CA LEU A 28 -5.65 10.31 -31.73
C LEU A 28 -6.92 10.03 -32.56
N GLY A 29 -6.88 10.25 -33.88
CA GLY A 29 -8.02 10.06 -34.78
C GLY A 29 -8.12 8.69 -35.48
N SER A 30 -7.22 7.73 -35.20
CA SER A 30 -7.18 6.44 -35.93
C SER A 30 -7.66 5.21 -35.15
N THR A 31 -8.15 5.37 -33.92
CA THR A 31 -8.58 4.24 -33.05
C THR A 31 -10.09 3.97 -33.01
N ASP A 32 -10.89 4.64 -33.84
CA ASP A 32 -12.35 4.45 -33.88
C ASP A 32 -12.86 3.56 -35.04
N GLN A 33 -11.98 2.99 -35.86
CA GLN A 33 -12.40 2.15 -37.00
C GLN A 33 -12.42 0.64 -36.76
N ASP A 34 -11.91 0.14 -35.62
CA ASP A 34 -11.85 -1.30 -35.33
C ASP A 34 -12.96 -1.83 -34.39
N LEU A 35 -13.90 -0.99 -33.95
CA LEU A 35 -15.07 -1.40 -33.14
C LEU A 35 -16.32 -1.71 -33.97
N ASN A 36 -16.19 -1.79 -35.30
CA ASN A 36 -17.29 -2.21 -36.17
C ASN A 36 -17.20 -3.69 -36.56
N GLN A 37 -16.78 -4.55 -35.62
CA GLN A 37 -17.13 -5.97 -35.69
C GLN A 37 -18.63 -6.06 -35.44
N GLN A 38 -19.38 -6.22 -36.53
CA GLN A 38 -20.80 -6.56 -36.52
C GLN A 38 -21.03 -7.70 -35.54
N SER A 39 -21.48 -7.36 -34.33
CA SER A 39 -22.02 -8.32 -33.39
C SER A 39 -23.24 -8.91 -34.06
N ASN A 40 -23.09 -10.13 -34.56
CA ASN A 40 -24.13 -10.85 -35.26
C ASN A 40 -25.40 -10.79 -34.38
N PRO A 41 -26.51 -10.18 -34.85
CA PRO A 41 -27.71 -9.97 -34.03
C PRO A 41 -28.28 -11.29 -33.47
N GLU A 42 -27.95 -12.43 -34.08
CA GLU A 42 -28.27 -13.75 -33.54
C GLU A 42 -27.46 -14.11 -32.29
N SER A 43 -26.19 -13.70 -32.22
CA SER A 43 -25.34 -13.91 -31.04
C SER A 43 -25.89 -13.15 -29.83
N MET A 44 -26.28 -11.89 -30.02
CA MET A 44 -26.93 -11.10 -28.97
C MET A 44 -28.28 -11.71 -28.54
N LYS A 45 -29.10 -12.21 -29.48
CA LYS A 45 -30.36 -12.87 -29.14
C LYS A 45 -30.13 -14.13 -28.30
N MET A 46 -29.10 -14.93 -28.60
CA MET A 46 -28.76 -16.11 -27.81
C MET A 46 -28.24 -15.74 -26.41
N GLU A 47 -27.40 -14.71 -26.28
CA GLU A 47 -26.94 -14.24 -24.97
C GLU A 47 -28.09 -13.72 -24.11
N VAL A 48 -29.01 -12.95 -24.69
CA VAL A 48 -30.21 -12.46 -24.00
C VAL A 48 -31.13 -13.62 -23.59
N ALA A 49 -31.30 -14.65 -24.44
CA ALA A 49 -32.09 -15.83 -24.10
C ALA A 49 -31.45 -16.62 -22.94
N LYS A 50 -30.12 -16.80 -22.96
CA LYS A 50 -29.37 -17.45 -21.88
C LYS A 50 -29.49 -16.70 -20.55
N PHE A 51 -29.39 -15.37 -20.59
CA PHE A 51 -29.56 -14.53 -19.40
C PHE A 51 -30.99 -14.61 -18.83
N LYS A 52 -32.00 -14.51 -19.68
CA LYS A 52 -33.41 -14.68 -19.27
C LYS A 52 -33.69 -16.08 -18.72
N GLY A 53 -33.06 -17.13 -19.27
CA GLY A 53 -33.20 -18.50 -18.78
C GLY A 53 -32.61 -18.67 -17.39
N GLN A 54 -31.46 -18.03 -17.15
CA GLN A 54 -30.85 -17.97 -15.82
C GLN A 54 -31.75 -17.24 -14.80
N MET A 55 -32.35 -16.11 -15.19
CA MET A 55 -33.30 -15.40 -14.33
C MET A 55 -34.54 -16.25 -14.02
N ARG A 56 -35.11 -16.91 -15.04
CA ARG A 56 -36.27 -17.80 -14.87
C ARG A 56 -35.96 -18.97 -13.95
N ARG A 57 -34.76 -19.55 -14.04
CA ARG A 57 -34.30 -20.59 -13.11
C ARG A 57 -34.25 -20.06 -11.68
N GLN A 58 -33.69 -18.87 -11.46
CA GLN A 58 -33.64 -18.27 -10.12
C GLN A 58 -35.04 -18.01 -9.55
N GLU A 59 -35.99 -17.59 -10.37
CA GLU A 59 -37.40 -17.45 -9.95
C GLU A 59 -38.01 -18.78 -9.50
N ILE A 60 -37.76 -19.87 -10.25
CA ILE A 60 -38.24 -21.21 -9.90
C ILE A 60 -37.63 -21.69 -8.57
N GLU A 61 -36.31 -21.52 -8.40
CA GLU A 61 -35.61 -21.87 -7.16
C GLU A 61 -36.14 -21.05 -5.97
N TYR A 62 -36.43 -19.77 -6.18
CA TYR A 62 -37.03 -18.91 -5.17
C TYR A 62 -38.44 -19.39 -4.78
N ASN A 63 -39.31 -19.69 -5.77
CA ASN A 63 -40.67 -20.18 -5.52
C ASN A 63 -40.68 -21.53 -4.78
N LEU A 64 -39.76 -22.45 -5.10
CA LEU A 64 -39.60 -23.71 -4.39
C LEU A 64 -39.16 -23.51 -2.94
N ASN A 65 -38.28 -22.54 -2.67
CA ASN A 65 -37.86 -22.19 -1.32
C ASN A 65 -39.02 -21.59 -0.50
N VAL A 66 -39.83 -20.71 -1.11
CA VAL A 66 -41.02 -20.15 -0.46
C VAL A 66 -42.00 -21.27 -0.11
N ALA A 67 -42.29 -22.19 -1.04
CA ALA A 67 -43.17 -23.32 -0.80
C ALA A 67 -42.65 -24.29 0.29
N LEU A 68 -41.33 -24.47 0.42
CA LEU A 68 -40.73 -25.21 1.53
C LEU A 68 -40.94 -24.49 2.87
N LEU A 69 -40.76 -23.18 2.92
CA LEU A 69 -40.96 -22.37 4.14
C LEU A 69 -42.43 -22.31 4.57
N GLU A 70 -43.36 -22.30 3.61
CA GLU A 70 -44.80 -22.37 3.86
C GLU A 70 -45.29 -23.77 4.25
N GLY A 71 -44.40 -24.77 4.23
CA GLY A 71 -44.72 -26.16 4.57
C GLY A 71 -45.56 -26.88 3.50
N ILE A 72 -45.64 -26.33 2.28
CA ILE A 72 -46.33 -26.95 1.13
C ILE A 72 -45.55 -28.19 0.66
N PHE A 73 -44.22 -28.15 0.71
CA PHE A 73 -43.36 -29.29 0.41
C PHE A 73 -42.63 -29.79 1.63
N SER A 74 -42.51 -31.11 1.75
CA SER A 74 -41.53 -31.71 2.65
C SER A 74 -40.11 -31.47 2.13
N LYS A 75 -39.12 -31.48 3.04
CA LYS A 75 -37.71 -31.32 2.65
C LYS A 75 -37.26 -32.33 1.58
N LYS A 76 -37.76 -33.57 1.64
CA LYS A 76 -37.45 -34.61 0.65
C LYS A 76 -38.02 -34.27 -0.74
N GLU A 77 -39.23 -33.74 -0.81
CA GLU A 77 -39.85 -33.30 -2.07
C GLU A 77 -39.15 -32.08 -2.63
N TYR A 78 -38.75 -31.13 -1.78
CA TYR A 78 -37.93 -29.99 -2.19
C TYR A 78 -36.61 -30.43 -2.82
N ASP A 79 -35.88 -31.36 -2.19
CA ASP A 79 -34.61 -31.88 -2.71
C ASP A 79 -34.79 -32.59 -4.07
N VAL A 80 -35.90 -33.34 -4.25
CA VAL A 80 -36.25 -33.98 -5.53
C VAL A 80 -36.58 -32.92 -6.59
N LYS A 81 -37.35 -31.89 -6.24
CA LYS A 81 -37.69 -30.80 -7.18
C LYS A 81 -36.47 -29.96 -7.56
N MET A 82 -35.55 -29.70 -6.64
CA MET A 82 -34.29 -29.02 -6.95
C MET A 82 -33.40 -29.83 -7.91
N LYS A 83 -33.36 -31.17 -7.76
CA LYS A 83 -32.70 -32.04 -8.75
C LYS A 83 -33.36 -31.95 -10.13
N LEU A 84 -34.69 -31.97 -10.18
CA LEU A 84 -35.43 -31.81 -11.44
C LEU A 84 -35.18 -30.44 -12.10
N VAL A 85 -35.00 -29.36 -11.31
CA VAL A 85 -34.62 -28.04 -11.85
C VAL A 85 -33.23 -28.08 -12.48
N GLU A 86 -32.26 -28.77 -11.85
CA GLU A 86 -30.92 -28.91 -12.42
C GLU A 86 -30.91 -29.78 -13.68
N GLU A 87 -31.61 -30.91 -13.66
CA GLU A 87 -31.76 -31.82 -14.80
C GLU A 87 -32.45 -31.15 -16.01
N ASN A 88 -33.38 -30.23 -15.77
CA ASN A 88 -34.11 -29.51 -16.81
C ASN A 88 -33.53 -28.11 -17.13
N LYS A 89 -32.31 -27.80 -16.72
CA LYS A 89 -31.69 -26.47 -16.91
C LYS A 89 -31.68 -26.00 -18.37
N GLU A 90 -31.40 -26.90 -19.31
CA GLU A 90 -31.40 -26.56 -20.74
C GLU A 90 -32.81 -26.29 -21.28
N LEU A 91 -33.82 -27.03 -20.79
CA LEU A 91 -35.22 -26.80 -21.13
C LEU A 91 -35.69 -25.45 -20.59
N ILE A 92 -35.31 -25.07 -19.37
CA ILE A 92 -35.61 -23.75 -18.79
C ILE A 92 -34.97 -22.61 -19.61
N ASN A 93 -33.77 -22.82 -20.14
CA ASN A 93 -33.13 -21.83 -21.01
C ASN A 93 -33.84 -21.69 -22.36
N ARG A 94 -34.45 -22.77 -22.87
CA ARG A 94 -35.23 -22.75 -24.12
C ARG A 94 -36.64 -22.22 -23.93
N SER A 95 -37.26 -22.43 -22.76
CA SER A 95 -38.64 -22.00 -22.48
C SER A 95 -38.84 -20.48 -22.53
N VAL A 96 -37.77 -19.71 -22.35
CA VAL A 96 -37.76 -18.26 -22.57
C VAL A 96 -38.18 -17.87 -23.99
N LEU A 97 -37.82 -18.70 -24.98
CA LEU A 97 -38.18 -18.48 -26.38
C LEU A 97 -39.55 -19.08 -26.70
N ASN A 98 -39.99 -20.10 -25.96
CA ASN A 98 -41.21 -20.86 -26.18
C ASN A 98 -42.09 -20.92 -24.92
N PRO A 99 -43.10 -20.07 -24.77
CA PRO A 99 -43.94 -20.01 -23.57
C PRO A 99 -44.77 -21.29 -23.31
N GLU A 100 -44.92 -22.17 -24.30
CA GLU A 100 -45.57 -23.48 -24.11
C GLU A 100 -44.68 -24.48 -23.34
N GLU A 101 -43.37 -24.43 -23.57
CA GLU A 101 -42.40 -25.26 -22.82
C GLU A 101 -42.35 -24.82 -21.34
N ASP A 102 -42.55 -23.53 -21.09
CA ASP A 102 -42.56 -22.98 -19.72
C ASP A 102 -43.74 -23.56 -18.90
N LYS A 103 -44.93 -23.65 -19.51
CA LYS A 103 -46.08 -24.32 -18.89
C LYS A 103 -45.82 -25.79 -18.60
N LEU A 104 -45.12 -26.49 -19.50
CA LEU A 104 -44.74 -27.89 -19.31
C LEU A 104 -43.76 -28.06 -18.14
N ILE A 105 -42.81 -27.12 -17.99
CA ILE A 105 -41.87 -27.09 -16.88
C ILE A 105 -42.60 -26.82 -15.56
N GLU A 106 -43.50 -25.83 -15.52
CA GLU A 106 -44.29 -25.55 -14.32
C GLU A 106 -45.19 -26.73 -13.94
N GLN A 107 -45.74 -27.45 -14.92
CA GLN A 107 -46.51 -28.68 -14.70
C GLN A 107 -45.64 -29.83 -14.18
N ARG A 108 -44.46 -30.05 -14.76
CA ARG A 108 -43.51 -31.11 -14.33
C ARG A 108 -42.96 -30.84 -12.93
N LEU A 109 -42.71 -29.59 -12.58
CA LEU A 109 -42.27 -29.19 -11.25
C LEU A 109 -43.42 -29.13 -10.23
N GLY A 110 -44.66 -29.31 -10.69
CA GLY A 110 -45.87 -29.21 -9.87
C GLY A 110 -45.99 -27.84 -9.20
N LEU A 111 -45.55 -26.78 -9.88
CA LEU A 111 -45.71 -25.38 -9.45
C LEU A 111 -47.12 -24.88 -9.79
N VAL A 112 -47.74 -25.42 -10.85
CA VAL A 112 -49.17 -25.24 -11.11
C VAL A 112 -49.95 -26.28 -10.30
N THR A 113 -50.19 -25.99 -9.02
CA THR A 113 -51.19 -26.74 -8.25
C THR A 113 -52.58 -26.42 -8.81
N GLN A 114 -53.37 -27.47 -8.97
CA GLN A 114 -54.69 -27.49 -9.56
C GLN A 114 -55.63 -26.45 -8.90
N VAL A 115 -55.83 -25.30 -9.54
CA VAL A 115 -56.97 -24.41 -9.23
C VAL A 115 -58.29 -24.98 -9.81
N ARG A 116 -58.24 -26.09 -10.56
CA ARG A 116 -59.42 -26.86 -10.97
C ARG A 116 -59.63 -28.01 -9.98
N GLU A 117 -60.49 -27.81 -8.98
CA GLU A 117 -61.41 -28.83 -8.40
C GLU A 117 -62.12 -28.42 -7.09
N VAL A 118 -62.14 -27.15 -6.70
CA VAL A 118 -62.99 -26.72 -5.55
C VAL A 118 -64.46 -26.47 -5.96
N GLN A 119 -64.83 -26.65 -7.23
CA GLN A 119 -66.17 -26.30 -7.74
C GLN A 119 -67.20 -27.46 -7.74
N ASN A 120 -66.89 -28.65 -7.21
CA ASN A 120 -67.79 -29.82 -7.31
C ASN A 120 -68.21 -30.48 -5.99
N LEU A 121 -67.92 -29.88 -4.83
CA LEU A 121 -68.36 -30.40 -3.52
C LEU A 121 -69.68 -29.80 -3.01
N ALA A 122 -70.23 -28.78 -3.68
CA ALA A 122 -71.49 -28.14 -3.29
C ALA A 122 -72.75 -28.77 -3.94
N GLN A 123 -72.62 -29.79 -4.79
CA GLN A 123 -73.73 -30.34 -5.58
C GLN A 123 -74.22 -31.74 -5.16
N GLN A 124 -73.68 -32.36 -4.10
CA GLN A 124 -74.07 -33.72 -3.70
C GLN A 124 -75.01 -33.84 -2.48
N SER A 125 -75.50 -32.73 -1.91
CA SER A 125 -76.45 -32.79 -0.78
C SER A 125 -77.88 -32.43 -1.21
N ASN A 126 -78.53 -33.28 -2.02
CA ASN A 126 -79.98 -33.20 -2.25
C ASN A 126 -80.55 -34.59 -2.51
N GLN A 127 -80.82 -35.34 -1.43
CA GLN A 127 -81.75 -36.46 -1.46
C GLN A 127 -82.85 -36.29 -0.40
N LYS A 128 -84.06 -36.22 -0.96
CA LYS A 128 -85.44 -36.23 -0.45
C LYS A 128 -85.66 -36.83 0.95
N ILE A 129 -86.40 -36.09 1.78
CA ILE A 129 -87.35 -36.64 2.77
C ILE A 129 -88.62 -35.76 2.74
N ASP A 130 -89.76 -36.40 2.49
CA ASP A 130 -91.10 -35.82 2.62
C ASP A 130 -91.45 -35.58 4.10
N LYS A 131 -92.10 -34.45 4.41
CA LYS A 131 -93.37 -34.37 5.18
C LYS A 131 -93.76 -32.91 5.48
N GLU A 132 -94.98 -32.59 5.08
CA GLU A 132 -95.54 -31.26 4.79
C GLU A 132 -95.93 -30.37 5.99
N GLU A 133 -95.57 -30.70 7.23
CA GLU A 133 -96.01 -29.89 8.39
C GLU A 133 -94.89 -29.12 9.11
N PHE A 134 -93.66 -29.17 8.58
CA PHE A 134 -92.50 -28.42 9.10
C PHE A 134 -92.19 -27.14 8.28
N VAL A 135 -92.99 -26.86 7.24
CA VAL A 135 -92.69 -25.89 6.20
C VAL A 135 -92.88 -24.45 6.65
N THR A 136 -93.86 -24.12 7.49
CA THR A 136 -94.15 -22.73 7.90
C THR A 136 -93.16 -22.17 8.93
N GLU A 137 -92.68 -22.99 9.86
CA GLU A 137 -91.70 -22.56 10.88
C GLU A 137 -90.27 -22.53 10.32
N ILE A 138 -89.92 -23.47 9.43
CA ILE A 138 -88.70 -23.37 8.61
C ILE A 138 -88.75 -22.14 7.70
N PHE A 139 -89.89 -21.78 7.09
CA PHE A 139 -89.93 -20.62 6.19
C PHE A 139 -89.61 -19.31 6.92
N GLN A 140 -90.10 -19.16 8.16
CA GLN A 140 -89.86 -17.96 8.96
C GLN A 140 -88.41 -17.89 9.49
N VAL A 141 -87.86 -19.03 9.94
CA VAL A 141 -86.45 -19.14 10.37
C VAL A 141 -85.50 -18.98 9.17
N ASN A 142 -85.80 -19.58 8.02
CA ASN A 142 -85.01 -19.41 6.79
C ASN A 142 -85.09 -17.99 6.24
N PHE A 143 -86.24 -17.31 6.35
CA PHE A 143 -86.35 -15.92 5.95
C PHE A 143 -85.50 -15.00 6.84
N GLN A 144 -85.45 -15.24 8.16
CA GLN A 144 -84.55 -14.53 9.06
C GLN A 144 -83.08 -14.88 8.82
N ILE A 145 -82.75 -16.15 8.53
CA ILE A 145 -81.40 -16.58 8.16
C ILE A 145 -80.96 -15.92 6.84
N GLN A 146 -81.85 -15.80 5.85
CA GLN A 146 -81.56 -15.11 4.60
C GLN A 146 -81.36 -13.60 4.81
N GLN A 147 -82.16 -12.96 5.66
CA GLN A 147 -81.97 -11.55 6.03
C GLN A 147 -80.65 -11.32 6.79
N LYS A 148 -80.27 -12.22 7.70
CA LYS A 148 -78.97 -12.18 8.38
C LYS A 148 -77.82 -12.45 7.40
N GLY A 149 -77.94 -13.46 6.54
CA GLY A 149 -76.97 -13.78 5.51
C GLY A 149 -76.76 -12.65 4.50
N LEU A 150 -77.81 -11.90 4.15
CA LEU A 150 -77.69 -10.70 3.30
C LEU A 150 -76.95 -9.57 4.01
N LYS A 151 -77.21 -9.35 5.31
CA LYS A 151 -76.48 -8.34 6.11
C LYS A 151 -75.01 -8.72 6.30
N ASP A 152 -74.74 -10.00 6.56
CA ASP A 152 -73.39 -10.53 6.71
C ASP A 152 -72.61 -10.49 5.39
N ALA A 153 -73.26 -10.80 4.26
CA ALA A 153 -72.69 -10.66 2.93
C ALA A 153 -72.39 -9.19 2.60
N GLN A 154 -73.27 -8.26 2.95
CA GLN A 154 -73.03 -6.82 2.78
C GLN A 154 -71.84 -6.32 3.65
N LEU A 155 -71.73 -6.80 4.89
CA LEU A 155 -70.58 -6.52 5.75
C LEU A 155 -69.29 -7.11 5.20
N LEU A 156 -69.34 -8.33 4.66
CA LEU A 156 -68.19 -8.97 4.02
C LEU A 156 -67.73 -8.20 2.78
N ILE A 157 -68.66 -7.75 1.93
CA ILE A 157 -68.36 -6.93 0.75
C ILE A 157 -67.73 -5.59 1.18
N LYS A 158 -68.23 -4.94 2.23
CA LYS A 158 -67.60 -3.73 2.79
C LYS A 158 -66.17 -4.00 3.26
N ARG A 159 -65.96 -5.08 4.02
CA ARG A 159 -64.63 -5.49 4.49
C ARG A 159 -63.67 -5.82 3.35
N LEU A 160 -64.13 -6.50 2.31
CA LEU A 160 -63.32 -6.80 1.12
C LEU A 160 -62.95 -5.53 0.33
N ASN A 161 -63.86 -4.56 0.24
CA ASN A 161 -63.59 -3.28 -0.40
C ASN A 161 -62.62 -2.42 0.42
N GLU A 162 -62.72 -2.45 1.75
CA GLU A 162 -61.76 -1.81 2.66
C GLU A 162 -60.38 -2.46 2.57
N ASP A 163 -60.28 -3.78 2.59
CA ASP A 163 -59.03 -4.52 2.42
C ASP A 163 -58.42 -4.27 1.03
N LYS A 164 -59.23 -4.19 -0.03
CA LYS A 164 -58.76 -3.82 -1.36
C LYS A 164 -58.18 -2.39 -1.38
N LYS A 165 -58.85 -1.43 -0.75
CA LYS A 165 -58.33 -0.05 -0.61
C LYS A 165 -57.04 -0.01 0.21
N GLU A 166 -56.95 -0.79 1.28
CA GLU A 166 -55.72 -0.85 2.11
C GLU A 166 -54.54 -1.44 1.32
N ARG A 167 -54.77 -2.49 0.53
CA ARG A 167 -53.75 -3.07 -0.36
C ARG A 167 -53.31 -2.08 -1.43
N GLU A 168 -54.23 -1.33 -2.02
CA GLU A 168 -53.91 -0.28 -3.00
C GLU A 168 -53.08 0.86 -2.37
N GLN A 169 -53.44 1.30 -1.15
CA GLN A 169 -52.66 2.30 -0.41
C GLN A 169 -51.26 1.80 -0.04
N LYS A 170 -51.13 0.54 0.42
CA LYS A 170 -49.82 -0.07 0.72
C LYS A 170 -48.93 -0.15 -0.52
N LYS A 171 -49.49 -0.55 -1.67
CA LYS A 171 -48.75 -0.54 -2.95
C LYS A 171 -48.27 0.85 -3.33
N LEU A 172 -49.10 1.88 -3.16
CA LEU A 172 -48.74 3.26 -3.47
C LEU A 172 -47.62 3.79 -2.55
N ILE A 173 -47.68 3.47 -1.25
CA ILE A 173 -46.62 3.83 -0.29
C ILE A 173 -45.32 3.11 -0.64
N GLN A 174 -45.39 1.82 -0.96
CA GLN A 174 -44.21 1.03 -1.33
C GLN A 174 -43.54 1.57 -2.60
N GLN A 175 -44.34 1.96 -3.60
CA GLN A 175 -43.84 2.57 -4.84
C GLN A 175 -43.17 3.93 -4.59
N LYS A 176 -43.74 4.77 -3.71
CA LYS A 176 -43.09 6.05 -3.30
C LYS A 176 -41.76 5.81 -2.58
N LEU A 177 -41.71 4.83 -1.69
CA LEU A 177 -40.52 4.48 -0.92
C LEU A 177 -39.41 3.93 -1.84
N GLU A 178 -39.77 3.17 -2.87
CA GLU A 178 -38.84 2.70 -3.90
C GLU A 178 -38.31 3.85 -4.77
N GLN A 179 -39.18 4.78 -5.20
CA GLN A 179 -38.75 5.98 -5.94
C GLN A 179 -37.80 6.86 -5.12
N GLU A 180 -38.07 7.03 -3.83
CA GLU A 180 -37.19 7.78 -2.92
C GLU A 180 -35.84 7.09 -2.74
N LYS A 181 -35.80 5.75 -2.65
CA LYS A 181 -34.54 5.00 -2.61
C LYS A 181 -33.73 5.14 -3.90
N ARG A 182 -34.40 5.14 -5.07
CA ARG A 182 -33.73 5.37 -6.36
C ARG A 182 -33.11 6.77 -6.43
N LYS A 183 -33.87 7.81 -6.05
CA LYS A 183 -33.37 9.19 -5.99
C LYS A 183 -32.18 9.34 -5.03
N LYS A 184 -32.27 8.77 -3.83
CA LYS A 184 -31.16 8.78 -2.86
C LYS A 184 -29.92 8.06 -3.40
N GLY A 185 -30.10 6.97 -4.15
CA GLY A 185 -29.00 6.26 -4.81
C GLY A 185 -28.33 7.09 -5.92
N GLU A 186 -29.14 7.77 -6.74
CA GLU A 186 -28.66 8.67 -7.79
C GLU A 186 -27.89 9.88 -7.21
N ASP A 187 -28.43 10.51 -6.16
CA ASP A 187 -27.78 11.62 -5.46
C ASP A 187 -26.45 11.20 -4.82
N GLU A 188 -26.37 9.99 -4.25
CA GLU A 188 -25.13 9.47 -3.67
C GLU A 188 -24.06 9.17 -4.74
N ILE A 189 -24.47 8.70 -5.92
CA ILE A 189 -23.56 8.50 -7.06
C ILE A 189 -23.04 9.85 -7.58
N MET A 190 -23.91 10.84 -7.74
CA MET A 190 -23.54 12.20 -8.14
C MET A 190 -22.55 12.81 -7.14
N ARG A 191 -22.83 12.70 -5.84
CA ARG A 191 -21.93 13.19 -4.79
C ARG A 191 -20.57 12.48 -4.81
N LYS A 192 -20.52 11.18 -5.08
CA LYS A 192 -19.24 10.45 -5.23
C LYS A 192 -18.44 10.93 -6.44
N GLN A 193 -19.11 11.23 -7.55
CA GLN A 193 -18.46 11.80 -8.74
C GLN A 193 -17.92 13.21 -8.47
N GLU A 194 -18.67 14.06 -7.77
CA GLU A 194 -18.22 15.39 -7.35
C GLU A 194 -17.02 15.32 -6.40
N GLU A 195 -17.05 14.45 -5.39
CA GLU A 195 -15.93 14.24 -4.46
C GLU A 195 -14.68 13.70 -5.19
N GLU A 196 -14.85 12.85 -6.20
CA GLU A 196 -13.72 12.34 -7.00
C GLU A 196 -13.13 13.41 -7.93
N MET A 197 -13.99 14.25 -8.54
CA MET A 197 -13.56 15.39 -9.34
C MET A 197 -12.82 16.42 -8.48
N PHE A 198 -13.33 16.71 -7.29
CA PHE A 198 -12.69 17.61 -6.34
C PHE A 198 -11.31 17.10 -5.90
N LYS A 199 -11.17 15.80 -5.61
CA LYS A 199 -9.87 15.18 -5.30
C LYS A 199 -8.89 15.29 -6.47
N LYS A 200 -9.34 15.06 -7.70
CA LYS A 200 -8.52 15.20 -8.91
C LYS A 200 -8.06 16.65 -9.11
N GLU A 201 -8.91 17.62 -8.82
CA GLU A 201 -8.58 19.04 -8.91
C GLU A 201 -7.57 19.47 -7.82
N GLU A 202 -7.78 19.02 -6.58
CA GLU A 202 -6.85 19.28 -5.47
C GLU A 202 -5.46 18.66 -5.72
N GLU A 203 -5.40 17.44 -6.28
CA GLU A 203 -4.13 16.83 -6.69
C GLU A 203 -3.42 17.61 -7.82
N LYS A 204 -4.18 18.12 -8.80
CA LYS A 204 -3.61 18.97 -9.86
C LYS A 204 -3.05 20.26 -9.28
N ARG A 205 -3.76 20.89 -8.33
CA ARG A 205 -3.29 22.10 -7.64
C ARG A 205 -2.01 21.84 -6.85
N LYS A 206 -1.96 20.76 -6.05
CA LYS A 206 -0.74 20.35 -5.32
C LYS A 206 0.44 20.09 -6.24
N LYS A 207 0.22 19.45 -7.40
CA LYS A 207 1.28 19.22 -8.39
C LYS A 207 1.80 20.53 -9.01
N GLN A 208 0.92 21.50 -9.26
CA GLN A 208 1.32 22.83 -9.74
C GLN A 208 2.14 23.58 -8.69
N GLU A 209 1.66 23.60 -7.43
CA GLU A 209 2.38 24.20 -6.29
C GLU A 209 3.76 23.53 -6.09
N GLU A 210 3.87 22.21 -6.24
CA GLU A 210 5.14 21.48 -6.12
C GLU A 210 6.12 21.83 -7.27
N ILE A 211 5.62 21.97 -8.50
CA ILE A 211 6.44 22.38 -9.66
C ILE A 211 6.93 23.82 -9.48
N GLU A 212 6.07 24.73 -9.02
CA GLU A 212 6.43 26.12 -8.77
C GLU A 212 7.47 26.23 -7.65
N LYS A 213 7.31 25.47 -6.57
CA LYS A 213 8.30 25.39 -5.50
C LYS A 213 9.64 24.86 -6.00
N LYS A 214 9.65 23.79 -6.81
CA LYS A 214 10.89 23.28 -7.44
C LYS A 214 11.55 24.31 -8.35
N PHE A 215 10.78 25.17 -9.00
CA PHE A 215 11.31 26.24 -9.83
C PHE A 215 11.94 27.35 -8.99
N GLN A 216 11.28 27.76 -7.89
CA GLN A 216 11.81 28.73 -6.93
C GLN A 216 13.08 28.22 -6.24
N ASP A 217 13.10 26.96 -5.79
CA ASP A 217 14.27 26.35 -5.15
C ASP A 217 15.47 26.31 -6.12
N LYS A 218 15.26 25.89 -7.37
CA LYS A 218 16.30 25.94 -8.41
C LYS A 218 16.78 27.35 -8.72
N HIS A 219 15.91 28.35 -8.66
CA HIS A 219 16.28 29.74 -8.85
C HIS A 219 17.15 30.26 -7.70
N GLN A 220 16.77 29.96 -6.45
CA GLN A 220 17.55 30.31 -5.26
C GLN A 220 18.90 29.60 -5.25
N GLU A 221 18.97 28.33 -5.64
CA GLU A 221 20.21 27.58 -5.76
C GLU A 221 21.15 28.19 -6.81
N ARG A 222 20.61 28.62 -7.96
CA ARG A 222 21.38 29.35 -8.98
C ARG A 222 21.88 30.70 -8.49
N GLN A 223 21.10 31.42 -7.68
CA GLN A 223 21.53 32.68 -7.06
C GLN A 223 22.66 32.44 -6.06
N LYS A 224 22.50 31.50 -5.13
CA LYS A 224 23.54 31.12 -4.16
C LYS A 224 24.82 30.68 -4.88
N TYR A 225 24.72 29.87 -5.93
CA TYR A 225 25.88 29.47 -6.70
C TYR A 225 26.59 30.66 -7.37
N ARG A 226 25.84 31.64 -7.89
CA ARG A 226 26.42 32.88 -8.44
C ARG A 226 27.11 33.70 -7.35
N GLU A 227 26.49 33.85 -6.18
CA GLU A 227 27.06 34.58 -5.04
C GLU A 227 28.33 33.88 -4.53
N ASP A 228 28.29 32.57 -4.30
CA ASP A 228 29.44 31.77 -3.88
C ASP A 228 30.58 31.83 -4.91
N SER A 229 30.25 31.77 -6.20
CA SER A 229 31.25 31.91 -7.27
C SER A 229 31.85 33.31 -7.28
N GLN A 230 31.06 34.36 -7.06
CA GLN A 230 31.58 35.72 -6.94
C GLN A 230 32.48 35.89 -5.70
N VAL A 231 32.13 35.28 -4.57
CA VAL A 231 32.95 35.29 -3.36
C VAL A 231 34.27 34.55 -3.60
N LYS A 232 34.24 33.40 -4.27
CA LYS A 232 35.44 32.63 -4.66
C LYS A 232 36.34 33.41 -5.63
N ILE A 233 35.74 34.06 -6.63
CA ILE A 233 36.48 34.90 -7.58
C ILE A 233 37.11 36.10 -6.85
N LYS A 234 36.35 36.79 -5.99
CA LYS A 234 36.87 37.91 -5.18
C LYS A 234 37.98 37.47 -4.23
N THR A 235 37.87 36.30 -3.61
CA THR A 235 38.94 35.77 -2.74
C THR A 235 40.18 35.42 -3.53
N VAL A 236 40.07 34.85 -4.73
CA VAL A 236 41.24 34.60 -5.61
C VAL A 236 41.87 35.92 -6.06
N ILE A 237 41.06 36.89 -6.51
CA ILE A 237 41.55 38.22 -6.97
C ILE A 237 42.22 38.99 -5.83
N ASN A 238 41.65 38.95 -4.62
CA ASN A 238 42.19 39.67 -3.46
C ASN A 238 43.26 38.88 -2.71
N SER A 239 43.45 37.58 -3.02
CA SER A 239 44.48 36.79 -2.36
C SER A 239 45.84 37.35 -2.73
N LYS A 240 46.63 37.68 -1.70
CA LYS A 240 48.02 38.10 -1.88
C LYS A 240 48.80 36.95 -2.53
N PRO A 241 49.74 37.23 -3.46
CA PRO A 241 50.54 36.18 -4.07
C PRO A 241 51.31 35.38 -3.01
N LEU A 242 51.50 34.08 -3.28
CA LEU A 242 51.93 33.08 -2.30
C LEU A 242 53.20 33.48 -1.52
N TYR A 243 54.16 34.14 -2.15
CA TYR A 243 55.38 34.61 -1.49
C TYR A 243 55.12 35.65 -0.38
N LYS A 244 54.17 36.58 -0.58
CA LYS A 244 53.77 37.55 0.44
C LYS A 244 53.04 36.88 1.59
N GLN A 245 52.32 35.78 1.33
CA GLN A 245 51.68 35.00 2.38
C GLN A 245 52.73 34.29 3.25
N TYR A 246 53.80 33.75 2.65
CA TYR A 246 54.90 33.15 3.40
C TYR A 246 55.69 34.19 4.20
N GLU A 247 55.90 35.38 3.65
CA GLU A 247 56.55 36.49 4.35
C GLU A 247 55.71 36.96 5.55
N GLU A 248 54.40 37.17 5.38
CA GLU A 248 53.49 37.54 6.48
C GLU A 248 53.40 36.44 7.54
N LYS A 249 53.38 35.16 7.14
CA LYS A 249 53.43 34.04 8.09
C LYS A 249 54.74 33.99 8.85
N TYR A 250 55.87 34.20 8.18
CA TYR A 250 57.18 34.25 8.84
C TYR A 250 57.24 35.40 9.86
N ILE A 251 56.75 36.58 9.47
CA ILE A 251 56.66 37.74 10.37
C ILE A 251 55.76 37.44 11.58
N GLN A 252 54.60 36.80 11.37
CA GLN A 252 53.65 36.51 12.46
C GLN A 252 54.06 35.34 13.35
N GLU A 253 54.61 34.27 12.80
CA GLU A 253 54.91 33.03 13.52
C GLU A 253 56.31 33.02 14.13
N ILE A 254 57.27 33.74 13.52
CA ILE A 254 58.67 33.69 13.92
C ILE A 254 59.14 35.04 14.45
N GLU A 255 58.95 36.13 13.69
CA GLU A 255 59.51 37.43 14.06
C GLU A 255 58.76 38.10 15.22
N MET A 256 57.42 38.12 15.17
CA MET A 256 56.55 38.70 16.19
C MET A 256 56.70 38.01 17.56
N PRO A 257 56.68 36.67 17.67
CA PRO A 257 56.84 36.01 18.96
C PRO A 257 58.23 36.19 19.55
N GLN A 258 59.27 36.27 18.70
CA GLN A 258 60.62 36.58 19.16
C GLN A 258 60.75 38.01 19.66
N LEU A 259 60.11 38.96 18.98
CA LEU A 259 60.04 40.37 19.42
C LEU A 259 59.24 40.51 20.71
N GLU A 260 58.10 39.82 20.85
CA GLU A 260 57.31 39.80 22.07
C GLU A 260 58.07 39.18 23.24
N MET A 261 58.75 38.06 23.02
CA MET A 261 59.62 37.44 24.03
C MET A 261 60.74 38.37 24.47
N LYS A 262 61.43 39.05 23.55
CA LYS A 262 62.48 40.02 23.89
C LYS A 262 61.91 41.24 24.61
N LYS A 263 60.76 41.75 24.17
CA LYS A 263 60.09 42.89 24.81
C LYS A 263 59.65 42.52 26.23
N LYS A 264 59.10 41.33 26.42
CA LYS A 264 58.70 40.79 27.73
C LYS A 264 59.91 40.58 28.63
N GLN A 265 61.02 40.03 28.12
CA GLN A 265 62.28 39.91 28.88
C GLN A 265 62.83 41.28 29.30
N LEU A 266 62.79 42.28 28.42
CA LEU A 266 63.21 43.65 28.75
C LEU A 266 62.27 44.32 29.75
N GLU A 267 60.98 44.07 29.66
CA GLU A 267 59.97 44.56 30.60
C GLU A 267 60.11 43.90 31.96
N GLU A 268 60.34 42.59 32.02
CA GLU A 268 60.66 41.84 33.23
C GLU A 268 61.96 42.34 33.88
N LEU A 269 63.03 42.58 33.09
CA LEU A 269 64.26 43.20 33.59
C LEU A 269 64.03 44.62 34.12
N ARG A 270 63.26 45.44 33.41
CA ARG A 270 62.88 46.78 33.87
C ARG A 270 62.06 46.73 35.15
N ASN A 271 61.17 45.75 35.29
CA ASN A 271 60.33 45.58 36.48
C ASN A 271 61.12 44.99 37.67
N LEU A 272 62.10 44.11 37.41
CA LEU A 272 62.98 43.56 38.45
C LEU A 272 63.85 44.65 39.10
N HIS A 273 64.27 45.64 38.31
CA HIS A 273 65.09 46.76 38.78
C HIS A 273 64.29 48.01 39.18
N LYS A 274 62.96 47.98 39.08
CA LYS A 274 62.13 49.05 39.64
C LYS A 274 62.09 48.91 41.16
N PRO A 275 62.38 49.98 41.93
CA PRO A 275 62.17 49.97 43.37
C PRO A 275 60.73 49.63 43.67
N ILE A 276 60.50 48.60 44.49
CA ILE A 276 59.15 48.16 44.88
C ILE A 276 58.45 49.34 45.57
N GLN A 277 57.42 49.87 44.92
CA GLN A 277 56.66 50.98 45.46
C GLN A 277 55.64 50.44 46.47
N LYS A 278 55.35 51.20 47.53
CA LYS A 278 54.38 50.78 48.56
C LYS A 278 52.98 50.52 47.98
N GLN A 279 52.62 51.18 46.88
CA GLN A 279 51.37 50.95 46.17
C GLN A 279 51.29 49.55 45.55
N ASP A 280 52.37 49.04 44.95
CA ASP A 280 52.41 47.68 44.36
C ASP A 280 52.21 46.60 45.43
N LEU A 281 52.77 46.81 46.62
CA LEU A 281 52.57 45.94 47.79
C LEU A 281 51.10 45.92 48.25
N LEU A 282 50.45 47.08 48.26
CA LEU A 282 49.03 47.20 48.60
C LEU A 282 48.13 46.58 47.52
N GLU A 283 48.45 46.79 46.24
CA GLU A 283 47.72 46.17 45.13
C GLU A 283 47.85 44.66 45.14
N HIS A 284 49.05 44.13 45.43
CA HIS A 284 49.27 42.70 45.56
C HIS A 284 48.51 42.12 46.77
N ALA A 285 48.48 42.83 47.91
CA ALA A 285 47.68 42.44 49.06
C ALA A 285 46.18 42.41 48.73
N MET A 286 45.66 43.44 48.05
CA MET A 286 44.27 43.51 47.58
C MET A 286 43.96 42.41 46.56
N LYS A 287 44.89 42.09 45.65
CA LYS A 287 44.73 41.02 44.65
C LYS A 287 44.70 39.64 45.33
N TYR A 288 45.57 39.41 46.30
CA TYR A 288 45.57 38.20 47.10
C TYR A 288 44.27 38.06 47.89
N GLU A 289 43.77 39.15 48.47
CA GLU A 289 42.49 39.18 49.18
C GLU A 289 41.30 38.87 48.25
N ARG A 290 41.29 39.44 47.03
CA ARG A 290 40.28 39.10 46.00
C ARG A 290 40.36 37.64 45.57
N MET A 291 41.55 37.10 45.31
CA MET A 291 41.69 35.68 44.97
C MET A 291 41.20 34.78 46.11
N LYS A 292 41.53 35.14 47.36
CA LYS A 292 41.08 34.42 48.54
C LYS A 292 39.55 34.48 48.67
N GLN A 293 38.93 35.63 48.40
CA GLN A 293 37.47 35.78 48.36
C GLN A 293 36.83 34.94 47.26
N GLN A 294 37.39 34.95 46.04
CA GLN A 294 36.90 34.13 44.92
C GLN A 294 36.98 32.63 45.24
N GLN A 295 38.11 32.17 45.80
CA GLN A 295 38.25 30.78 46.24
C GLN A 295 37.22 30.41 47.30
N LEU A 296 36.93 31.31 48.26
CA LEU A 296 35.89 31.09 49.26
C LEU A 296 34.48 31.06 48.65
N GLU A 297 34.19 31.93 47.67
CA GLU A 297 32.92 31.93 46.93
C GLU A 297 32.73 30.66 46.11
N ASP A 298 33.78 30.17 45.45
CA ASP A 298 33.71 28.95 44.64
C ASP A 298 33.54 27.72 45.54
N ILE A 299 34.24 27.66 46.69
CA ILE A 299 34.00 26.64 47.72
C ILE A 299 32.54 26.71 48.22
N LYS A 300 32.00 27.91 48.43
CA LYS A 300 30.60 28.11 48.86
C LYS A 300 29.61 27.65 47.79
N LYS A 301 29.81 28.02 46.52
CA LYS A 301 28.99 27.58 45.37
C LYS A 301 29.00 26.07 45.23
N HIS A 302 30.17 25.43 45.35
CA HIS A 302 30.27 23.97 45.32
C HIS A 302 29.51 23.30 46.46
N ARG A 303 29.56 23.88 47.67
CA ARG A 303 28.79 23.40 48.82
C ARG A 303 27.29 23.55 48.61
N ASP A 304 26.85 24.70 48.11
CA ASP A 304 25.43 24.98 47.84
C ASP A 304 24.87 24.09 46.72
N LEU A 305 25.64 23.86 45.65
CA LEU A 305 25.28 22.91 44.59
C LEU A 305 25.14 21.48 45.11
N SER A 306 26.05 21.05 45.99
CA SER A 306 25.97 19.73 46.64
C SER A 306 24.73 19.61 47.52
N ILE A 307 24.43 20.63 48.32
CA ILE A 307 23.23 20.67 49.18
C ILE A 307 21.97 20.65 48.32
N GLN A 308 21.95 21.38 47.20
CA GLN A 308 20.81 21.42 46.30
C GLN A 308 20.58 20.06 45.62
N ALA A 309 21.63 19.42 45.12
CA ALA A 309 21.54 18.07 44.55
C ALA A 309 21.02 17.04 45.56
N GLU A 310 21.39 17.17 46.84
CA GLU A 310 20.89 16.31 47.91
C GLU A 310 19.42 16.58 48.25
N LYS A 311 19.00 17.86 48.27
CA LYS A 311 17.58 18.26 48.40
C LYS A 311 16.73 17.71 47.25
N ASP A 312 17.22 17.80 46.01
CA ASP A 312 16.50 17.29 44.83
C ASP A 312 16.42 15.76 44.87
N ARG A 313 17.48 15.07 45.31
CA ARG A 313 17.48 13.62 45.52
C ARG A 313 16.46 13.20 46.57
N THR A 314 16.37 13.93 47.69
CA THR A 314 15.41 13.63 48.76
C THR A 314 13.98 13.97 48.36
N ALA A 315 13.75 15.05 47.61
CA ALA A 315 12.45 15.39 47.03
C ALA A 315 11.99 14.31 46.04
N ASN A 316 12.86 13.86 45.13
CA ASN A 316 12.56 12.78 44.18
C ASN A 316 12.25 11.44 44.85
N LEU A 317 12.85 11.16 46.02
CA LEU A 317 12.53 9.98 46.81
C LEU A 317 11.19 10.11 47.56
N ARG A 318 10.80 11.34 47.97
CA ARG A 318 9.51 11.60 48.60
C ARG A 318 8.32 11.51 47.64
N TYR A 319 8.49 11.84 46.36
CA TYR A 319 7.40 11.79 45.37
C TYR A 319 7.10 10.39 44.82
N LYS A 320 8.08 9.47 44.78
CA LYS A 320 7.89 8.10 44.28
C LYS A 320 6.96 7.21 45.12
N ILE A 321 6.60 7.61 46.34
CA ILE A 321 5.75 6.79 47.24
C ILE A 321 4.25 7.12 47.07
N LYS A 322 3.88 8.27 46.48
CA LYS A 322 2.46 8.66 46.34
C LYS A 322 1.89 8.59 44.92
N GLU A 323 2.74 8.41 43.91
CA GLU A 323 2.34 8.47 42.50
C GLU A 323 1.91 7.12 41.89
N SER A 324 2.03 6.00 42.62
CA SER A 324 1.64 4.67 42.14
C SER A 324 0.14 4.35 42.33
N LEU A 325 -0.71 5.30 42.74
CA LEU A 325 -2.11 4.99 43.04
C LEU A 325 -3.17 5.89 42.41
N ASN A 326 -2.83 7.02 41.79
CA ASN A 326 -3.82 7.87 41.13
C ASN A 326 -3.14 8.79 40.11
N LEU A 327 -3.09 8.41 38.82
CA LEU A 327 -3.11 9.40 37.74
C LEU A 327 -3.46 8.77 36.39
N SER A 328 -4.74 8.86 36.03
CA SER A 328 -5.25 8.78 34.66
C SER A 328 -4.91 10.07 33.89
N VAL A 329 -3.63 10.29 33.63
CA VAL A 329 -3.18 11.39 32.77
C VAL A 329 -2.69 10.78 31.47
N ILE A 330 -3.18 11.36 30.38
CA ILE A 330 -2.97 10.95 29.00
C ILE A 330 -1.47 10.79 28.75
N ASP A 331 -1.03 9.55 28.65
CA ASP A 331 0.34 9.21 28.30
C ASP A 331 0.65 9.80 26.90
N PRO A 332 1.66 10.66 26.75
CA PRO A 332 2.12 11.10 25.43
C PRO A 332 2.55 9.91 24.55
N LYS A 333 2.90 8.77 25.16
CA LYS A 333 3.14 7.50 24.47
C LYS A 333 1.90 6.96 23.75
N LYS A 334 0.68 7.14 24.27
CA LYS A 334 -0.54 6.68 23.58
C LYS A 334 -0.84 7.51 22.32
N ILE A 335 -0.54 8.81 22.34
CA ILE A 335 -0.68 9.70 21.18
C ILE A 335 0.35 9.31 20.10
N GLU A 336 1.55 8.91 20.53
CA GLU A 336 2.62 8.46 19.65
C GLU A 336 2.31 7.08 19.05
N ASP A 337 1.81 6.15 19.86
CA ASP A 337 1.36 4.83 19.42
C ASP A 337 0.21 4.92 18.41
N GLU A 338 -0.71 5.86 18.60
CA GLU A 338 -1.83 6.10 17.68
C GLU A 338 -1.34 6.66 16.32
N LYS A 339 -0.35 7.55 16.32
CA LYS A 339 0.31 8.02 15.08
C LYS A 339 1.05 6.89 14.36
N ILE A 340 1.76 6.04 15.12
CA ILE A 340 2.46 4.86 14.56
C ILE A 340 1.45 3.89 13.92
N LEU A 341 0.30 3.69 14.57
CA LEU A 341 -0.76 2.82 14.04
C LEU A 341 -1.36 3.38 12.74
N GLU A 342 -1.57 4.70 12.67
CA GLU A 342 -2.08 5.38 11.49
C GLU A 342 -1.08 5.35 10.32
N GLU A 343 0.21 5.51 10.59
CA GLU A 343 1.26 5.36 9.58
C GLU A 343 1.40 3.92 9.06
N ARG A 344 1.31 2.91 9.96
CA ARG A 344 1.24 1.50 9.55
C ARG A 344 0.05 1.26 8.65
N LYS A 345 -1.12 1.83 8.96
CA LYS A 345 -2.32 1.71 8.13
C LYS A 345 -2.11 2.31 6.74
N LYS A 346 -1.54 3.52 6.65
CA LYS A 346 -1.17 4.17 5.38
C LYS A 346 -0.19 3.34 4.56
N TYR A 347 0.78 2.70 5.19
CA TYR A 347 1.72 1.81 4.50
C TYR A 347 1.03 0.55 3.98
N THR A 348 0.18 -0.09 4.79
CA THR A 348 -0.58 -1.27 4.34
C THR A 348 -1.52 -0.93 3.19
N ASP A 349 -2.12 0.26 3.19
CA ASP A 349 -2.97 0.73 2.09
C ASP A 349 -2.16 1.03 0.82
N LYS A 350 -0.95 1.58 0.95
CA LYS A 350 -0.02 1.75 -0.19
C LYS A 350 0.40 0.41 -0.78
N VAL A 351 0.75 -0.57 0.06
CA VAL A 351 1.10 -1.93 -0.39
C VAL A 351 -0.10 -2.60 -1.05
N ARG A 352 -1.31 -2.47 -0.48
CA ARG A 352 -2.55 -3.01 -1.05
C ARG A 352 -2.90 -2.35 -2.39
N ASN A 353 -2.75 -1.02 -2.50
CA ASN A 353 -2.98 -0.30 -3.75
C ASN A 353 -1.94 -0.64 -4.81
N TYR A 354 -0.67 -0.72 -4.44
CA TYR A 354 0.39 -1.15 -5.36
C TYR A 354 0.15 -2.59 -5.82
N ALA A 355 -0.24 -3.50 -4.93
CA ALA A 355 -0.60 -4.86 -5.28
C ALA A 355 -1.80 -4.92 -6.24
N LYS A 356 -2.82 -4.08 -6.04
CA LYS A 356 -3.94 -3.94 -7.01
C LYS A 356 -3.44 -3.43 -8.37
N GLN A 357 -2.61 -2.39 -8.38
CA GLN A 357 -2.07 -1.79 -9.61
C GLN A 357 -1.18 -2.76 -10.39
N VAL A 358 -0.31 -3.51 -9.70
CA VAL A 358 0.51 -4.57 -10.30
C VAL A 358 -0.38 -5.68 -10.82
N LYS A 359 -1.42 -6.06 -10.06
CA LYS A 359 -2.39 -7.07 -10.47
C LYS A 359 -3.19 -6.62 -11.70
N GLU A 360 -3.56 -5.35 -11.82
CA GLU A 360 -4.24 -4.79 -13.00
C GLU A 360 -3.31 -4.65 -14.22
N MET A 361 -2.09 -4.13 -14.04
CA MET A 361 -1.14 -3.91 -15.14
C MET A 361 -0.49 -5.20 -15.64
N TYR A 362 -0.18 -6.12 -14.72
CA TYR A 362 0.52 -7.37 -14.99
C TYR A 362 -0.38 -8.57 -14.75
N TRP A 363 -1.71 -8.42 -14.88
CA TRP A 363 -2.57 -9.59 -14.97
C TRP A 363 -2.07 -10.42 -16.14
N PRO A 364 -1.63 -11.68 -15.93
CA PRO A 364 -1.20 -12.51 -17.03
C PRO A 364 -2.36 -12.60 -18.02
N LYS A 365 -2.17 -12.10 -19.24
CA LYS A 365 -3.14 -12.25 -20.31
C LYS A 365 -3.20 -13.74 -20.65
N VAL A 366 -4.09 -14.47 -19.99
CA VAL A 366 -4.40 -15.86 -20.31
C VAL A 366 -5.06 -15.83 -21.69
N SER A 367 -4.49 -16.53 -22.67
CA SER A 367 -5.10 -16.67 -23.98
C SER A 367 -6.52 -17.21 -23.85
N GLU A 368 -7.43 -16.78 -24.72
CA GLU A 368 -8.84 -17.15 -24.69
C GLU A 368 -9.04 -18.69 -24.64
N THR A 369 -8.20 -19.42 -25.37
CA THR A 369 -8.11 -20.89 -25.34
C THR A 369 -7.82 -21.47 -23.96
N LYS A 370 -6.92 -20.82 -23.21
CA LYS A 370 -6.49 -21.27 -21.88
C LYS A 370 -7.45 -20.80 -20.78
N GLN A 371 -8.22 -19.74 -21.03
CA GLN A 371 -9.36 -19.37 -20.18
C GLN A 371 -10.45 -20.43 -20.25
N LEU A 372 -10.82 -20.88 -21.47
CA LEU A 372 -11.75 -21.99 -21.66
C LEU A 372 -11.26 -23.29 -21.01
N GLU A 373 -9.97 -23.62 -21.15
CA GLU A 373 -9.38 -24.80 -20.49
C GLU A 373 -9.46 -24.70 -18.95
N LEU A 374 -9.16 -23.52 -18.37
CA LEU A 374 -9.26 -23.28 -16.94
C LEU A 374 -10.70 -23.31 -16.44
N GLU A 375 -11.64 -22.77 -17.20
CA GLU A 375 -13.07 -22.78 -16.87
C GLU A 375 -13.62 -24.21 -16.89
N GLN A 376 -13.28 -25.01 -17.91
CA GLN A 376 -13.58 -26.44 -17.96
C GLN A 376 -12.99 -27.19 -16.76
N ARG A 377 -11.76 -26.85 -16.33
CA ARG A 377 -11.11 -27.49 -15.18
C ARG A 377 -11.74 -27.07 -13.85
N ILE A 378 -12.20 -25.81 -13.73
CA ILE A 378 -12.95 -25.32 -12.57
C ILE A 378 -14.30 -26.02 -12.50
N ASP A 379 -15.00 -26.19 -13.62
CA ASP A 379 -16.28 -26.91 -13.67
C ASP A 379 -16.11 -28.41 -13.38
N GLN A 380 -15.00 -29.02 -13.82
CA GLN A 380 -14.62 -30.36 -13.40
C GLN A 380 -14.35 -30.45 -11.90
N LEU A 381 -13.67 -29.47 -11.30
CA LEU A 381 -13.41 -29.45 -9.85
C LEU A 381 -14.64 -29.09 -9.01
N ARG A 382 -15.58 -28.31 -9.55
CA ARG A 382 -16.88 -28.03 -8.92
C ARG A 382 -17.81 -29.22 -8.98
N SER A 383 -17.78 -29.98 -10.08
CA SER A 383 -18.56 -31.21 -10.25
C SER A 383 -17.95 -32.40 -9.49
N GLN A 384 -16.63 -32.41 -9.29
CA GLN A 384 -16.00 -33.28 -8.30
C GLN A 384 -16.38 -32.79 -6.90
N ASN A 385 -17.39 -33.44 -6.32
CA ASN A 385 -17.88 -33.21 -4.98
C ASN A 385 -16.84 -33.68 -3.94
N ILE A 386 -15.68 -33.00 -3.89
CA ILE A 386 -14.64 -33.22 -2.90
C ILE A 386 -15.22 -32.69 -1.59
N ARG A 387 -15.85 -33.59 -0.83
CA ARG A 387 -16.21 -33.38 0.57
C ARG A 387 -14.93 -33.07 1.34
N ARG A 388 -14.52 -31.80 1.37
CA ARG A 388 -13.52 -31.31 2.31
C ARG A 388 -14.15 -31.42 3.69
N SER A 389 -13.71 -32.38 4.49
CA SER A 389 -14.07 -32.46 5.90
C SER A 389 -13.58 -31.19 6.58
N VAL A 390 -14.52 -30.34 6.98
CA VAL A 390 -14.23 -29.08 7.69
C VAL A 390 -13.79 -29.33 9.15
N ASN A 391 -13.74 -30.60 9.59
CA ASN A 391 -13.42 -30.98 10.95
C ASN A 391 -11.92 -31.05 11.31
N ASP A 392 -10.99 -30.93 10.35
CA ASP A 392 -9.55 -31.06 10.65
C ASP A 392 -8.79 -29.73 10.81
N LEU A 393 -9.47 -28.57 10.75
CA LEU A 393 -8.82 -27.25 10.83
C LEU A 393 -9.02 -26.50 12.15
N THR A 394 -9.71 -27.08 13.13
CA THR A 394 -9.81 -26.55 14.51
C THR A 394 -9.14 -27.47 15.51
N GLY A 395 -7.98 -28.03 15.14
CA GLY A 395 -7.08 -28.71 16.05
C GLY A 395 -6.29 -27.69 16.87
N ASP A 396 -6.69 -27.55 18.13
CA ASP A 396 -6.06 -26.77 19.19
C ASP A 396 -4.53 -26.97 19.23
N GLY A 397 -3.78 -25.99 18.71
CA GLY A 397 -2.33 -26.00 18.65
C GLY A 397 -1.68 -25.68 19.99
N LYS A 398 -1.96 -26.49 21.02
CA LYS A 398 -1.13 -26.55 22.23
C LYS A 398 -0.06 -27.63 22.05
N ASN A 399 1.19 -27.17 22.06
CA ASN A 399 2.31 -27.85 22.72
C ASN A 399 2.76 -29.20 22.11
N THR A 400 3.95 -29.24 21.49
CA THR A 400 5.15 -29.85 22.10
C THR A 400 6.28 -30.03 21.08
N ASN A 401 7.40 -29.45 21.48
CA ASN A 401 8.77 -29.80 21.15
C ASN A 401 9.00 -31.33 21.01
N ARG A 402 9.28 -31.86 19.82
CA ARG A 402 10.09 -33.09 19.64
C ARG A 402 10.92 -33.09 18.35
N ARG A 403 12.23 -33.07 18.60
CA ARG A 403 13.36 -33.66 17.86
C ARG A 403 13.05 -34.95 17.07
N SER A 404 13.95 -35.19 16.11
CA SER A 404 14.18 -36.39 15.28
C SER A 404 13.23 -36.49 14.09
N GLY A 405 13.66 -36.77 12.86
CA GLY A 405 14.92 -37.27 12.33
C GLY A 405 14.58 -38.19 11.15
N ARG A 406 15.54 -38.33 10.22
CA ARG A 406 15.69 -39.52 9.37
C ARG A 406 14.69 -39.69 8.20
N GLY A 407 15.18 -39.26 7.04
CA GLY A 407 15.26 -40.01 5.77
C GLY A 407 14.09 -40.88 5.34
N THR A 408 13.64 -40.67 4.10
CA THR A 408 13.43 -41.77 3.15
C THR A 408 13.53 -41.24 1.72
N ALA A 409 14.50 -41.81 0.99
CA ALA A 409 14.56 -41.74 -0.45
C ALA A 409 13.47 -42.65 -1.04
N SER A 410 12.81 -42.18 -2.10
CA SER A 410 12.00 -42.96 -3.03
C SER A 410 12.02 -42.14 -4.34
N ALA A 411 12.78 -42.49 -5.38
CA ALA A 411 12.86 -43.74 -6.13
C ALA A 411 11.50 -44.16 -6.71
N THR A 412 11.03 -43.41 -7.69
CA THR A 412 10.13 -43.93 -8.72
C THR A 412 10.69 -43.58 -10.09
N GLN A 413 11.12 -44.66 -10.72
CA GLN A 413 11.46 -44.87 -12.10
C GLN A 413 10.28 -44.66 -13.05
N ASP A 414 10.65 -44.31 -14.28
CA ASP A 414 10.08 -44.72 -15.57
C ASP A 414 8.63 -44.35 -15.88
N ASP A 415 8.46 -43.33 -16.73
CA ASP A 415 7.53 -43.46 -17.85
C ASP A 415 7.99 -42.61 -19.05
N GLU A 416 8.68 -43.29 -19.97
CA GLU A 416 9.00 -42.82 -21.32
C GLU A 416 7.77 -42.98 -22.21
N THR A 417 7.09 -41.89 -22.55
CA THR A 417 6.31 -41.84 -23.80
C THR A 417 6.53 -40.52 -24.55
N ALA A 418 7.37 -40.66 -25.58
CA ALA A 418 7.45 -39.91 -26.81
C ALA A 418 6.40 -38.80 -27.07
N SER A 419 6.89 -37.57 -27.23
CA SER A 419 6.41 -36.65 -28.26
C SER A 419 7.53 -35.69 -28.64
N GLN A 420 8.22 -36.03 -29.73
CA GLN A 420 9.17 -35.17 -30.42
C GLN A 420 8.42 -33.96 -30.98
N ILE A 421 8.62 -32.79 -30.38
CA ILE A 421 8.33 -31.50 -31.02
C ILE A 421 9.68 -30.81 -31.17
N GLU A 422 10.26 -30.96 -32.36
CA GLU A 422 11.45 -30.24 -32.78
C GLU A 422 11.17 -28.72 -32.74
N LYS A 423 11.63 -28.06 -31.68
CA LYS A 423 11.65 -26.60 -31.62
C LYS A 423 12.84 -26.12 -32.46
N LYS A 424 12.55 -25.71 -33.71
CA LYS A 424 13.50 -24.94 -34.52
C LYS A 424 13.88 -23.66 -33.76
N VAL A 425 15.13 -23.58 -33.35
CA VAL A 425 15.75 -22.37 -32.79
C VAL A 425 15.85 -21.35 -33.93
N ILE A 426 15.06 -20.28 -33.83
CA ILE A 426 15.13 -19.14 -34.75
C ILE A 426 16.40 -18.35 -34.40
N ASP A 427 17.35 -18.33 -35.34
CA ASP A 427 18.62 -17.63 -35.20
C ASP A 427 18.44 -16.13 -35.47
N TRP A 428 18.12 -15.37 -34.42
CA TRP A 428 17.81 -13.93 -34.47
C TRP A 428 18.93 -13.05 -35.05
N LYS A 429 20.14 -13.59 -35.24
CA LYS A 429 21.26 -12.86 -35.84
C LYS A 429 21.12 -12.63 -37.36
N LYS A 430 20.20 -13.35 -38.03
CA LYS A 430 20.02 -13.24 -39.49
C LYS A 430 18.85 -12.35 -39.92
N LEU A 431 18.08 -11.79 -38.99
CA LEU A 431 16.99 -10.86 -39.31
C LEU A 431 17.51 -9.40 -39.27
N ILE A 432 18.21 -9.00 -40.33
CA ILE A 432 18.60 -7.60 -40.54
C ILE A 432 17.35 -6.86 -41.03
N ASN A 433 16.83 -5.97 -40.19
CA ASN A 433 15.68 -5.12 -40.54
C ASN A 433 16.12 -4.07 -41.59
N PRO A 434 15.64 -4.11 -42.84
CA PRO A 434 16.07 -3.19 -43.90
C PRO A 434 15.59 -1.74 -43.70
N MET A 435 14.79 -1.46 -42.66
CA MET A 435 14.34 -0.12 -42.30
C MET A 435 15.17 0.57 -41.22
N ALA A 436 16.33 0.02 -40.83
CA ALA A 436 17.22 0.69 -39.89
C ALA A 436 17.83 1.96 -40.56
N PRO A 437 17.65 3.17 -39.98
CA PRO A 437 18.20 4.39 -40.54
C PRO A 437 19.73 4.30 -40.61
N GLN A 438 20.27 4.49 -41.81
CA GLN A 438 21.70 4.46 -42.09
C GLN A 438 22.46 5.38 -41.13
N GLN A 439 23.49 4.83 -40.49
CA GLN A 439 24.33 5.54 -39.53
C GLN A 439 24.99 6.75 -40.21
N LYS A 440 24.63 7.95 -39.75
CA LYS A 440 25.37 9.17 -40.08
C LYS A 440 26.68 9.18 -39.30
N HIS A 441 27.74 9.52 -40.03
CA HIS A 441 29.14 9.68 -39.63
C HIS A 441 29.39 10.34 -38.26
N PRO A 442 30.55 10.05 -37.63
CA PRO A 442 30.89 10.51 -36.30
C PRO A 442 31.16 12.02 -36.31
N LYS A 443 30.34 12.79 -35.58
CA LYS A 443 30.68 14.15 -35.20
C LYS A 443 31.33 14.13 -33.82
N LEU A 444 32.49 14.77 -33.75
CA LEU A 444 33.31 15.00 -32.56
C LEU A 444 32.49 15.61 -31.40
N ASP A 445 32.77 15.09 -30.21
CA ASP A 445 32.78 15.74 -28.89
C ASP A 445 31.53 16.52 -28.42
N ASP A 446 30.50 15.76 -28.06
CA ASP A 446 29.44 16.15 -27.10
C ASP A 446 29.52 15.29 -25.80
N SER A 447 30.72 14.81 -25.45
CA SER A 447 30.92 13.83 -24.37
C SER A 447 30.79 14.38 -22.95
N VAL A 448 30.61 15.69 -22.77
CA VAL A 448 30.65 16.34 -21.43
C VAL A 448 29.28 16.47 -20.76
N TYR A 449 28.16 16.29 -21.47
CA TYR A 449 26.81 16.44 -20.88
C TYR A 449 25.80 15.36 -21.31
N LYS A 450 26.25 14.10 -21.47
CA LYS A 450 25.29 12.99 -21.34
C LYS A 450 24.90 12.91 -19.87
N SER A 451 23.68 13.36 -19.54
CA SER A 451 23.09 13.13 -18.22
C SER A 451 23.23 11.64 -17.91
N MET A 452 24.15 11.33 -17.01
CA MET A 452 24.46 9.98 -16.58
C MET A 452 23.17 9.44 -15.96
N ASP A 453 22.50 8.56 -16.70
CA ASP A 453 21.33 7.87 -16.20
C ASP A 453 21.84 6.89 -15.15
N PHE A 454 21.82 7.33 -13.88
CA PHE A 454 22.30 6.56 -12.74
C PHE A 454 21.70 5.15 -12.70
N LEU A 455 20.46 4.97 -13.21
CA LEU A 455 19.82 3.66 -13.27
C LEU A 455 20.39 2.78 -14.39
N ARG A 456 20.88 3.38 -15.48
CA ARG A 456 21.59 2.67 -16.55
C ARG A 456 22.99 2.28 -16.10
N GLU A 457 23.68 3.15 -15.37
CA GLU A 457 24.98 2.85 -14.78
C GLU A 457 24.88 1.78 -13.67
N LEU A 458 23.85 1.83 -12.83
CA LEU A 458 23.56 0.79 -11.83
C LEU A 458 23.23 -0.57 -12.47
N ARG A 459 22.55 -0.58 -13.63
CA ARG A 459 22.30 -1.81 -14.40
C ARG A 459 23.58 -2.34 -15.03
N ALA A 460 24.35 -1.47 -15.69
CA ALA A 460 25.63 -1.84 -16.30
C ALA A 460 26.63 -2.37 -15.25
N LYS A 461 26.68 -1.75 -14.07
CA LYS A 461 27.50 -2.22 -12.96
C LYS A 461 27.06 -3.58 -12.44
N ARG A 462 25.75 -3.81 -12.31
CA ARG A 462 25.22 -5.12 -11.89
C ARG A 462 25.50 -6.22 -12.92
N GLU A 463 25.41 -5.89 -14.21
CA GLU A 463 25.70 -6.81 -15.31
C GLU A 463 27.22 -7.10 -15.42
N GLN A 464 28.05 -6.10 -15.13
CA GLN A 464 29.50 -6.27 -15.03
C GLN A 464 29.88 -7.15 -13.83
N ASP A 465 29.29 -6.89 -12.66
CA ASP A 465 29.46 -7.71 -11.46
C ASP A 465 29.00 -9.16 -11.70
N GLU A 466 27.91 -9.38 -12.44
CA GLU A 466 27.46 -10.73 -12.84
C GLU A 466 28.43 -11.40 -13.84
N LYS A 467 28.98 -10.66 -14.80
CA LYS A 467 30.00 -11.16 -15.74
C LYS A 467 31.31 -11.53 -15.07
N ASP A 468 31.71 -10.77 -14.06
CA ASP A 468 32.91 -11.02 -13.27
C ASP A 468 32.70 -12.15 -12.23
N GLY A 469 31.54 -12.82 -12.23
CA GLY A 469 31.20 -13.91 -11.31
C GLY A 469 30.91 -13.43 -9.88
N ILE A 470 30.81 -12.13 -9.68
CA ILE A 470 30.40 -11.45 -8.46
C ILE A 470 28.85 -11.39 -8.44
N ALA A 471 28.21 -12.56 -8.54
CA ALA A 471 26.80 -12.65 -8.22
C ALA A 471 26.58 -12.12 -6.79
N PRO A 472 25.47 -11.46 -6.46
CA PRO A 472 25.21 -10.91 -5.13
C PRO A 472 24.92 -12.04 -4.13
N ARG A 473 25.94 -12.85 -3.81
CA ARG A 473 26.02 -13.68 -2.61
C ARG A 473 26.29 -12.76 -1.42
N ARG A 474 25.37 -11.84 -1.17
CA ARG A 474 25.33 -11.14 0.12
C ARG A 474 25.19 -12.25 1.17
N VAL A 475 26.10 -12.29 2.15
CA VAL A 475 26.20 -13.21 3.32
C VAL A 475 27.42 -14.16 3.33
N ASN A 476 28.10 -14.44 2.22
CA ASN A 476 29.08 -15.55 2.24
C ASN A 476 30.52 -15.21 2.70
N ASP A 477 30.95 -13.95 2.63
CA ASP A 477 32.33 -13.58 2.95
C ASP A 477 32.65 -13.63 4.44
N LEU A 478 31.72 -13.18 5.30
CA LEU A 478 31.85 -13.27 6.76
C LEU A 478 31.91 -14.74 7.20
N GLN A 479 31.05 -15.59 6.65
CA GLN A 479 31.05 -17.03 6.94
C GLN A 479 32.32 -17.72 6.45
N LYS A 480 32.87 -17.30 5.30
CA LYS A 480 34.13 -17.82 4.78
C LYS A 480 35.30 -17.43 5.70
N ILE A 481 35.36 -16.18 6.15
CA ILE A 481 36.39 -15.71 7.08
C ILE A 481 36.26 -16.41 8.44
N GLU A 482 35.04 -16.62 8.93
CA GLU A 482 34.79 -17.35 10.17
C GLU A 482 35.24 -18.81 10.09
N LYS A 483 34.98 -19.48 8.96
CA LYS A 483 35.52 -20.82 8.68
C LYS A 483 37.04 -20.84 8.63
N MET A 484 37.68 -19.83 8.04
CA MET A 484 39.13 -19.72 8.03
C MET A 484 39.68 -19.51 9.45
N LEU A 485 39.09 -18.61 10.24
CA LEU A 485 39.49 -18.36 11.63
C LEU A 485 39.31 -19.59 12.55
N ALA A 486 38.37 -20.48 12.22
CA ALA A 486 38.17 -21.74 12.92
C ALA A 486 39.18 -22.84 12.55
N ASN A 487 39.95 -22.68 11.47
CA ASN A 487 40.95 -23.66 11.05
C ASN A 487 42.19 -23.55 11.97
N PRO A 488 42.59 -24.63 12.67
CA PRO A 488 43.75 -24.61 13.56
C PRO A 488 45.09 -24.53 12.83
N ASN A 489 45.11 -24.76 11.52
CA ASN A 489 46.34 -24.84 10.72
C ASN A 489 46.76 -23.50 10.09
N ILE A 490 46.07 -22.39 10.41
CA ILE A 490 46.40 -21.07 9.88
C ILE A 490 47.50 -20.41 10.73
N SER A 491 48.49 -19.81 10.05
CA SER A 491 49.55 -19.04 10.71
C SER A 491 48.99 -17.85 11.48
N ASP A 492 49.57 -17.50 12.63
CA ASP A 492 49.06 -16.40 13.46
C ASP A 492 49.01 -15.06 12.70
N ASN A 493 49.98 -14.82 11.79
CA ASN A 493 49.97 -13.63 10.93
C ASN A 493 48.78 -13.63 9.95
N GLU A 494 48.47 -14.78 9.34
CA GLU A 494 47.32 -14.90 8.44
C GLU A 494 46.01 -14.81 9.21
N LYS A 495 45.96 -15.38 10.42
CA LYS A 495 44.83 -15.29 11.33
C LYS A 495 44.54 -13.83 11.68
N MET A 496 45.59 -13.05 11.95
CA MET A 496 45.49 -11.60 12.17
C MET A 496 44.94 -10.86 10.96
N ASP A 497 45.39 -11.18 9.76
CA ASP A 497 44.83 -10.61 8.52
C ASP A 497 43.34 -10.95 8.33
N TYR A 498 42.93 -12.17 8.68
CA TYR A 498 41.52 -12.57 8.64
C TYR A 498 40.68 -11.86 9.71
N VAL A 499 41.21 -11.64 10.92
CA VAL A 499 40.53 -10.84 11.95
C VAL A 499 40.37 -9.39 11.48
N LYS A 500 41.40 -8.81 10.84
CA LYS A 500 41.34 -7.45 10.28
C LYS A 500 40.28 -7.33 9.19
N LYS A 501 40.29 -8.26 8.23
CA LYS A 501 39.27 -8.34 7.16
C LYS A 501 37.86 -8.55 7.73
N ARG A 502 37.71 -9.35 8.79
CA ARG A 502 36.42 -9.55 9.47
C ARG A 502 35.92 -8.23 10.07
N ALA A 503 36.78 -7.51 10.81
CA ALA A 503 36.42 -6.25 11.43
C ALA A 503 35.99 -5.19 10.39
N GLU A 504 36.72 -5.08 9.28
CA GLU A 504 36.37 -4.18 8.18
C GLU A 504 35.02 -4.52 7.52
N LEU A 505 34.70 -5.81 7.36
CA LEU A 505 33.43 -6.22 6.79
C LEU A 505 32.25 -5.96 7.73
N ILE A 506 32.41 -6.20 9.04
CA ILE A 506 31.38 -5.89 10.04
C ILE A 506 31.12 -4.39 10.08
N GLU A 507 32.18 -3.56 10.06
CA GLU A 507 32.08 -2.10 10.04
C GLU A 507 31.39 -1.59 8.76
N LYS A 508 31.76 -2.11 7.58
CA LYS A 508 31.08 -1.78 6.31
C LYS A 508 29.60 -2.19 6.34
N GLN A 509 29.26 -3.29 7.02
CA GLN A 509 27.88 -3.72 7.17
C GLN A 509 27.12 -2.79 8.12
N ALA A 510 27.71 -2.42 9.25
CA ALA A 510 27.14 -1.44 10.19
C ALA A 510 26.87 -0.10 9.50
N LEU A 511 27.80 0.40 8.69
CA LEU A 511 27.67 1.68 7.97
C LEU A 511 26.57 1.65 6.90
N ARG A 512 26.40 0.52 6.20
CA ARG A 512 25.28 0.33 5.26
C ARG A 512 23.94 0.32 5.98
N ASP A 513 23.87 -0.40 7.09
CA ASP A 513 22.65 -0.49 7.91
C ASP A 513 22.32 0.87 8.53
N GLU A 514 23.33 1.63 8.97
CA GLU A 514 23.20 3.01 9.43
C GLU A 514 22.69 3.95 8.32
N MET A 515 23.24 3.87 7.10
CA MET A 515 22.75 4.63 5.95
C MET A 515 21.28 4.28 5.64
N LEU A 516 20.89 3.01 5.74
CA LEU A 516 19.51 2.57 5.55
C LEU A 516 18.58 3.12 6.64
N ILE A 517 19.04 3.18 7.89
CA ILE A 517 18.30 3.81 9.01
C ILE A 517 18.14 5.31 8.73
N ARG A 518 19.23 6.01 8.35
CA ARG A 518 19.21 7.45 8.02
C ARG A 518 18.33 7.78 6.81
N ALA A 519 18.19 6.88 5.83
CA ALA A 519 17.53 7.14 4.56
C ALA A 519 15.98 7.09 4.58
N GLY A 520 15.33 6.70 5.68
CA GLY A 520 13.87 6.88 5.78
C GLY A 520 13.08 5.80 6.51
N HIS A 521 13.56 5.32 7.66
CA HIS A 521 12.71 4.59 8.59
C HIS A 521 12.79 5.22 9.97
N VAL A 522 11.64 5.76 10.42
CA VAL A 522 11.42 6.32 11.75
C VAL A 522 11.90 5.33 12.83
N ASP A 523 12.81 5.81 13.67
CA ASP A 523 13.23 5.34 14.99
C ASP A 523 12.98 3.87 15.35
N ASN A 524 13.56 2.95 14.59
CA ASN A 524 13.80 1.60 15.10
C ASN A 524 15.03 1.65 16.02
N ILE A 525 14.80 2.03 17.29
CA ILE A 525 15.82 1.98 18.36
C ILE A 525 16.50 0.61 18.37
N GLU A 526 15.76 -0.48 18.16
CA GLU A 526 16.30 -1.85 18.06
C GLU A 526 17.30 -2.02 16.90
N LYS A 527 17.03 -1.43 15.73
CA LYS A 527 17.96 -1.48 14.59
C LYS A 527 19.18 -0.62 14.83
N ASN A 528 19.02 0.51 15.54
CA ASN A 528 20.13 1.37 15.91
C ASN A 528 21.02 0.71 16.97
N ILE A 529 20.42 0.03 17.96
CA ILE A 529 21.14 -0.85 18.91
C ILE A 529 21.90 -1.94 18.15
N ALA A 530 21.25 -2.64 17.21
CA ALA A 530 21.91 -3.68 16.42
C ALA A 530 23.06 -3.15 15.54
N VAL A 531 22.97 -1.91 15.04
CA VAL A 531 24.08 -1.24 14.34
C VAL A 531 25.22 -0.90 15.30
N ASN A 532 24.90 -0.39 16.49
CA ASN A 532 25.89 -0.11 17.53
C ASN A 532 26.60 -1.37 18.01
N ASP A 533 25.87 -2.48 18.20
CA ASP A 533 26.45 -3.78 18.56
C ASP A 533 27.46 -4.25 17.49
N LYS A 534 27.15 -4.07 16.20
CA LYS A 534 28.10 -4.36 15.10
C LYS A 534 29.34 -3.48 15.15
N TYR A 535 29.19 -2.18 15.46
CA TYR A 535 30.34 -1.29 15.63
C TYR A 535 31.18 -1.69 16.84
N ILE A 536 30.55 -2.06 17.97
CA ILE A 536 31.23 -2.57 19.16
C ILE A 536 32.01 -3.85 18.82
N ASP A 537 31.42 -4.78 18.07
CA ASP A 537 32.10 -6.01 17.64
C ASP A 537 33.31 -5.72 16.75
N ALA A 538 33.17 -4.78 15.79
CA ALA A 538 34.26 -4.37 14.92
C ALA A 538 35.40 -3.68 15.69
N ILE A 539 35.07 -2.81 16.64
CA ILE A 539 36.05 -2.14 17.53
C ILE A 539 36.74 -3.18 18.41
N THR A 540 35.99 -4.08 19.03
CA THR A 540 36.54 -5.15 19.88
C THR A 540 37.50 -6.04 19.09
N ALA A 541 37.18 -6.38 17.85
CA ALA A 541 38.07 -7.14 16.97
C ALA A 541 39.35 -6.36 16.62
N LYS A 542 39.25 -5.04 16.35
CA LYS A 542 40.42 -4.18 16.10
C LYS A 542 41.31 -4.01 17.34
N LEU A 543 40.72 -3.89 18.53
CA LEU A 543 41.47 -3.81 19.80
C LEU A 543 42.22 -5.10 20.09
N LYS A 544 41.61 -6.26 19.86
CA LYS A 544 42.31 -7.55 19.99
C LYS A 544 43.52 -7.69 19.06
N ILE A 545 43.48 -7.07 17.88
CA ILE A 545 44.64 -7.00 16.98
C ILE A 545 45.73 -6.13 17.62
N LEU A 546 45.37 -4.98 18.19
CA LEU A 546 46.34 -4.09 18.83
C LEU A 546 46.98 -4.70 20.08
N ASP A 547 46.25 -5.51 20.86
CA ASP A 547 46.80 -6.20 22.04
C ASP A 547 47.79 -7.34 21.68
N GLN A 548 47.78 -7.80 20.42
CA GLN A 548 48.65 -8.88 19.93
C GLN A 548 49.86 -8.36 19.15
N ILE A 549 49.90 -7.06 18.83
CA ILE A 549 51.07 -6.35 18.29
C ILE A 549 51.90 -5.84 19.45
#